data_AF-A0A930N4S6-F1
#
_entry.id   AF-A0A930N4S6-F1
#
_cell.length_a   1.000
_cell.length_b   1.000
_cell.length_c   1.000
_cell.angle_alpha   90.00
_cell.angle_beta   90.00
_cell.angle_gamma   90.00
#
_symmetry.space_group_name_H-M   'P 1'
#
loop_
_entity.id
_entity.type
_entity.pdbx_description
1 polymer ?
#
loop_
_entity_poly.entity_id
_entity_poly.type
_entity_poly.pdbx_seq_one_letter_code
_entity_poly.pdbx_strand_id
1 'polypeptide(L)'
;MKTLLEENKNVFYCLQPIVLYKDEQAQENLLDGQQRLTTIYLLLSYLDSRRREEGYDKPLFTLEYATREDSADFLAKKLFASEESEGASNVDYHYMRAAYGYIKDWFTRAPKHSGAAGELIPLLLNEDGKGPNVRVIEYHIEDDSNPIDVF
;
A
#
# COMPACT_ATOMS: atom_id res chain seq x y z
N MET A 1 -25.24 -32.23 20.12
CA MET A 1 -24.00 -32.04 19.33
C MET A 1 -23.90 -30.55 18.99
N LYS A 2 -23.41 -29.73 19.94
CA LYS A 2 -23.10 -28.32 19.73
C LYS A 2 -21.59 -28.25 19.48
N THR A 3 -21.19 -28.17 18.23
CA THR A 3 -19.84 -27.68 17.92
C THR A 3 -19.93 -26.18 18.10
N LEU A 4 -19.54 -25.72 19.30
CA LEU A 4 -19.31 -24.30 19.56
C LEU A 4 -18.35 -23.80 18.47
N LEU A 5 -18.79 -22.76 17.78
CA LEU A 5 -17.97 -21.91 16.95
C LEU A 5 -16.66 -21.64 17.70
N GLU A 6 -15.50 -21.92 17.08
CA GLU A 6 -14.24 -21.32 17.51
C GLU A 6 -14.38 -19.81 17.30
N GLU A 7 -14.99 -19.12 18.27
CA GLU A 7 -15.07 -17.68 18.33
C GLU A 7 -13.65 -17.12 18.54
N ASN A 8 -13.23 -16.26 17.61
CA ASN A 8 -12.06 -15.37 17.71
C ASN A 8 -10.66 -15.99 17.65
N LYS A 9 -10.31 -16.71 16.58
CA LYS A 9 -8.90 -16.68 16.14
C LYS A 9 -8.65 -15.33 15.46
N ASN A 10 -7.68 -14.58 15.99
CA ASN A 10 -7.15 -13.38 15.36
C ASN A 10 -6.40 -13.81 14.07
N VAL A 11 -7.15 -14.05 13.00
CA VAL A 11 -6.61 -14.45 11.70
C VAL A 11 -5.95 -13.21 11.09
N PHE A 12 -4.70 -13.32 10.67
CA PHE A 12 -4.05 -12.25 9.93
C PHE A 12 -3.35 -12.78 8.70
N TYR A 13 -3.31 -11.97 7.66
CA TYR A 13 -2.50 -12.23 6.48
C TYR A 13 -1.23 -11.38 6.56
N CYS A 14 -0.07 -12.04 6.47
CA CYS A 14 1.20 -11.35 6.54
C CYS A 14 1.73 -11.06 5.13
N LEU A 15 1.90 -9.79 4.82
CA LEU A 15 2.65 -9.38 3.63
C LEU A 15 4.14 -9.69 3.82
N GLN A 16 4.82 -9.94 2.70
CA GLN A 16 6.26 -10.19 2.71
C GLN A 16 7.03 -9.01 3.34
N PRO A 17 8.17 -9.25 4.02
CA PRO A 17 8.86 -8.23 4.79
C PRO A 17 9.35 -7.04 3.98
N ILE A 18 9.18 -5.82 4.48
CA ILE A 18 9.85 -4.64 3.95
C ILE A 18 11.17 -4.42 4.70
N VAL A 19 12.19 -3.93 3.99
CA VAL A 19 13.50 -3.67 4.58
C VAL A 19 13.69 -2.17 4.68
N LEU A 20 13.88 -1.69 5.90
CA LEU A 20 14.02 -0.29 6.26
C LEU A 20 15.40 -0.04 6.85
N TYR A 21 15.93 1.16 6.63
CA TYR A 21 17.04 1.69 7.42
C TYR A 21 16.74 3.15 7.77
N LYS A 22 17.37 3.64 8.84
CA LYS A 22 17.33 5.06 9.20
C LYS A 22 18.66 5.70 8.85
N ASP A 23 18.61 6.81 8.15
CA ASP A 23 19.81 7.61 7.89
C ASP A 23 20.19 8.46 9.11
N GLU A 24 21.29 9.22 8.99
CA GLU A 24 21.78 10.13 10.03
C GLU A 24 20.76 11.21 10.41
N GLN A 25 19.80 11.52 9.53
CA GLN A 25 18.71 12.47 9.75
C GLN A 25 17.46 11.81 10.34
N ALA A 26 17.53 10.52 10.71
CA ALA A 26 16.44 9.70 11.20
C ALA A 26 15.26 9.55 10.21
N GLN A 27 15.50 9.73 8.91
CA GLN A 27 14.50 9.46 7.88
C GLN A 27 14.46 7.95 7.59
N GLU A 28 13.24 7.41 7.44
CA GLU A 28 13.02 6.01 7.11
C GLU A 28 13.17 5.80 5.60
N ASN A 29 14.17 5.01 5.23
CA ASN A 29 14.49 4.71 3.84
C ASN A 29 14.18 3.23 3.55
N LEU A 30 13.53 2.99 2.42
CA LEU A 30 13.06 1.66 1.99
C LEU A 30 14.03 1.03 0.98
N LEU A 31 14.71 -0.03 1.40
CA LEU A 31 15.70 -0.75 0.57
C LEU A 31 15.06 -1.83 -0.29
N ASP A 32 14.15 -2.60 0.30
CA ASP A 32 13.36 -3.62 -0.38
C ASP A 32 11.89 -3.52 0.04
N GLY A 33 11.00 -3.78 -0.91
CA GLY A 33 9.56 -3.68 -0.73
C GLY A 33 8.92 -2.49 -1.43
N GLN A 34 9.69 -1.71 -2.21
CA GLN A 34 9.19 -0.53 -2.94
C GLN A 34 7.94 -0.84 -3.77
N GLN A 35 7.97 -1.89 -4.59
CA GLN A 35 6.81 -2.26 -5.41
C GLN A 35 5.59 -2.69 -4.58
N ARG A 36 5.82 -3.33 -3.41
CA ARG A 36 4.76 -3.78 -2.50
C ARG A 36 4.07 -2.57 -1.84
N LEU A 37 4.83 -1.64 -1.26
CA LEU A 37 4.26 -0.43 -0.67
C LEU A 37 3.58 0.44 -1.72
N THR A 38 4.15 0.58 -2.91
CA THR A 38 3.50 1.33 -4.00
C THR A 38 2.18 0.70 -4.40
N THR A 39 2.08 -0.63 -4.50
CA THR A 39 0.82 -1.29 -4.81
C THR A 39 -0.24 -1.06 -3.73
N ILE A 40 0.15 -1.11 -2.45
CA ILE A 40 -0.74 -0.81 -1.31
C ILE A 40 -1.20 0.65 -1.37
N TYR A 41 -0.28 1.58 -1.64
CA TYR A 41 -0.60 3.00 -1.78
C TYR A 41 -1.63 3.25 -2.89
N LEU A 42 -1.45 2.62 -4.06
CA LEU A 42 -2.38 2.73 -5.19
C LEU A 42 -3.74 2.13 -4.86
N LEU A 43 -3.78 0.99 -4.17
CA LEU A 43 -5.03 0.36 -3.73
C LEU A 43 -5.78 1.25 -2.74
N LEU A 44 -5.10 1.77 -1.71
CA LEU A 44 -5.69 2.70 -0.75
C LEU A 44 -6.13 4.00 -1.40
N SER A 45 -5.39 4.47 -2.42
CA SER A 45 -5.77 5.64 -3.22
C SER A 45 -7.04 5.41 -4.03
N TYR A 46 -7.27 4.20 -4.55
CA TYR A 46 -8.53 3.81 -5.19
C TYR A 46 -9.70 3.79 -4.18
N LEU A 47 -9.44 3.29 -2.97
CA LEU A 47 -10.44 3.17 -1.90
C LEU A 47 -10.70 4.49 -1.13
N ASP A 48 -10.00 5.58 -1.47
CA ASP A 48 -9.91 6.78 -0.64
C ASP A 48 -11.24 7.48 -0.38
N SER A 49 -12.14 7.57 -1.37
CA SER A 49 -13.49 8.14 -1.15
C SER A 49 -14.27 7.30 -0.13
N ARG A 50 -14.33 5.99 -0.37
CA ARG A 50 -15.13 5.07 0.43
C ARG A 50 -14.61 4.92 1.85
N ARG A 51 -13.28 4.81 2.04
CA ARG A 51 -12.72 4.70 3.39
C ARG A 51 -13.05 5.94 4.24
N ARG A 52 -13.10 7.14 3.63
CA ARG A 52 -13.49 8.38 4.32
C ARG A 52 -14.98 8.39 4.66
N GLU A 53 -15.84 7.93 3.75
CA GLU A 53 -17.26 7.72 4.02
C GLU A 53 -17.49 6.74 5.19
N GLU A 54 -16.61 5.76 5.36
CA GLU A 54 -16.61 4.78 6.45
C GLU A 54 -15.88 5.26 7.72
N GLY A 55 -15.40 6.51 7.77
CA GLY A 55 -14.80 7.13 8.96
C GLY A 55 -13.28 6.94 9.14
N TYR A 56 -12.59 6.39 8.14
CA TYR A 56 -11.12 6.28 8.15
C TYR A 56 -10.50 7.56 7.57
N ASP A 57 -10.35 8.60 8.40
CA ASP A 57 -9.93 9.93 7.95
C ASP A 57 -8.42 10.18 7.88
N LYS A 58 -7.62 9.29 8.48
CA LYS A 58 -6.15 9.40 8.50
C LYS A 58 -5.60 9.57 7.07
N PRO A 59 -4.61 10.45 6.85
CA PRO A 59 -3.95 10.55 5.55
C PRO A 59 -3.26 9.22 5.21
N LEU A 60 -3.09 8.95 3.91
CA LEU A 60 -2.25 7.84 3.47
C LEU A 60 -0.78 8.15 3.81
N PHE A 61 0.03 7.11 3.96
CA PHE A 61 1.49 7.25 4.07
C PHE A 61 2.07 7.84 2.78
N THR A 62 3.23 8.48 2.89
CA THR A 62 3.94 9.09 1.76
C THR A 62 5.03 8.16 1.25
N LEU A 63 5.34 8.23 -0.04
CA LEU A 63 6.46 7.56 -0.66
C LEU A 63 7.19 8.56 -1.57
N GLU A 64 8.51 8.47 -1.59
CA GLU A 64 9.40 9.22 -2.47
C GLU A 64 10.46 8.26 -3.00
N TYR A 65 10.73 8.34 -4.30
CA TYR A 65 11.72 7.52 -4.97
C TYR A 65 13.00 8.32 -5.17
N ALA A 66 14.11 7.89 -4.56
CA ALA A 66 15.39 8.58 -4.60
C ALA A 66 15.91 8.86 -6.03
N THR A 67 15.53 8.05 -7.01
CA THR A 67 15.94 8.21 -8.42
C THR A 67 14.99 9.08 -9.26
N ARG A 68 13.93 9.63 -8.65
CA ARG A 68 12.85 10.37 -9.33
C ARG A 68 12.42 11.58 -8.48
N GLU A 69 13.00 12.74 -8.78
CA GLU A 69 12.79 13.99 -8.04
C GLU A 69 11.32 14.44 -7.96
N ASP A 70 10.51 14.13 -8.97
CA ASP A 70 9.08 14.49 -9.05
C ASP A 70 8.13 13.43 -8.46
N SER A 71 8.66 12.35 -7.86
CA SER A 71 7.85 11.20 -7.45
C SER A 71 6.93 11.48 -6.28
N ALA A 72 7.38 12.26 -5.29
CA ALA A 72 6.56 12.68 -4.16
C ALA A 72 5.32 13.45 -4.65
N ASP A 73 5.53 14.39 -5.57
CA ASP A 73 4.49 15.20 -6.19
C ASP A 73 3.54 14.36 -7.07
N PHE A 74 4.09 13.46 -7.88
CA PHE A 74 3.33 12.54 -8.72
C PHE A 74 2.36 11.68 -7.91
N LEU A 75 2.83 11.13 -6.79
CA LEU A 75 2.03 10.28 -5.90
C LEU A 75 1.01 11.10 -5.10
N ALA A 76 1.44 12.20 -4.47
CA ALA A 76 0.57 13.04 -3.64
C ALA A 76 -0.59 13.66 -4.43
N LYS A 77 -0.33 14.09 -5.68
CA LYS A 77 -1.36 14.63 -6.59
C LYS A 77 -2.16 13.53 -7.30
N LYS A 78 -1.85 12.25 -7.03
CA LYS A 78 -2.48 11.07 -7.63
C LYS A 78 -2.50 11.10 -9.15
N LEU A 79 -1.41 11.57 -9.77
CA LEU A 79 -1.32 11.71 -11.23
C LEU A 79 -1.42 10.37 -11.97
N PHE A 80 -1.18 9.25 -11.29
CA PHE A 80 -1.42 7.90 -11.81
C PHE A 80 -2.91 7.60 -12.11
N ALA A 81 -3.85 8.36 -11.55
CA ALA A 81 -5.28 8.15 -11.74
C ALA A 81 -5.85 8.93 -12.94
N SER A 82 -5.09 9.87 -13.52
CA SER A 82 -5.54 10.62 -14.70
C SER A 82 -5.45 9.77 -15.97
N GLU A 83 -6.43 9.90 -16.85
CA GLU A 83 -6.39 9.30 -18.21
C GLU A 83 -5.66 10.22 -19.20
N GLU A 84 -5.34 11.45 -18.80
CA GLU A 84 -4.55 12.39 -19.61
C GLU A 84 -3.11 11.91 -19.70
N SER A 85 -2.73 11.55 -20.93
CA SER A 85 -1.41 11.12 -21.34
C SER A 85 -0.45 12.30 -21.40
N GLU A 86 -0.18 12.96 -20.28
CA GLU A 86 1.17 13.50 -20.13
C GLU A 86 2.06 12.27 -20.00
N GLY A 87 2.65 11.88 -21.13
CA GLY A 87 3.43 10.67 -21.29
C GLY A 87 4.30 10.48 -20.05
N ALA A 88 4.09 9.37 -19.36
CA ALA A 88 4.74 9.12 -18.09
C ALA A 88 6.23 9.39 -18.30
N SER A 89 6.75 10.44 -17.66
CA SER A 89 8.08 10.98 -17.92
C SER A 89 9.16 9.90 -17.76
N ASN A 90 8.83 8.86 -17.00
CA ASN A 90 9.61 7.65 -16.81
C ASN A 90 8.73 6.39 -16.79
N VAL A 91 9.41 5.25 -16.93
CA VAL A 91 8.82 3.90 -16.99
C VAL A 91 8.09 3.50 -15.70
N ASP A 92 8.54 3.99 -14.54
CA ASP A 92 7.93 3.65 -13.25
C ASP A 92 6.51 4.23 -13.16
N TYR A 93 6.33 5.48 -13.60
CA TYR A 93 5.01 6.13 -13.63
C TYR A 93 4.06 5.48 -14.63
N HIS A 94 4.57 4.97 -15.76
CA HIS A 94 3.77 4.19 -16.69
C HIS A 94 3.22 2.92 -16.01
N TYR A 95 4.08 2.20 -15.28
CA TYR A 95 3.64 1.00 -14.58
C TYR A 95 2.76 1.29 -13.35
N MET A 96 2.95 2.40 -12.64
CA MET A 96 2.04 2.84 -11.58
C MET A 96 0.64 3.15 -12.14
N ARG A 97 0.54 3.84 -13.29
CA ARG A 97 -0.73 4.05 -14.00
C ARG A 97 -1.36 2.72 -14.41
N ALA A 98 -0.58 1.81 -14.98
CA ALA A 98 -1.08 0.50 -15.39
C ALA A 98 -1.59 -0.31 -14.18
N ALA A 99 -0.84 -0.35 -13.07
CA ALA A 99 -1.23 -1.02 -11.84
C ALA A 99 -2.52 -0.43 -11.25
N TYR A 100 -2.62 0.90 -11.22
CA TYR A 100 -3.86 1.57 -10.81
C TYR A 100 -5.04 1.24 -11.73
N GLY A 101 -4.80 1.18 -13.04
CA GLY A 101 -5.76 0.71 -14.04
C GLY A 101 -6.26 -0.70 -13.73
N TYR A 102 -5.36 -1.64 -13.44
CA TYR A 102 -5.73 -3.01 -13.06
C TYR A 102 -6.53 -3.07 -11.76
N ILE A 103 -6.19 -2.25 -10.76
CA ILE A 103 -6.97 -2.12 -9.53
C ILE A 103 -8.39 -1.63 -9.86
N LYS A 104 -8.51 -0.52 -10.59
CA LYS A 104 -9.81 0.04 -11.03
C LYS A 104 -10.62 -0.99 -11.80
N ASP A 105 -9.98 -1.71 -12.71
CA ASP A 105 -10.60 -2.75 -13.53
C ASP A 105 -11.12 -3.91 -12.68
N TRP A 106 -10.35 -4.37 -11.70
CA TRP A 106 -10.77 -5.44 -10.80
C TRP A 106 -12.08 -5.07 -10.08
N PHE A 107 -12.20 -3.85 -9.56
CA PHE A 107 -13.43 -3.43 -8.87
C PHE A 107 -14.62 -3.17 -9.80
N THR A 108 -14.38 -2.83 -11.08
CA THR A 108 -15.43 -2.30 -11.98
C THR A 108 -15.87 -3.26 -13.09
N ARG A 109 -15.00 -4.17 -13.55
CA ARG A 109 -15.31 -5.14 -14.61
C ARG A 109 -16.21 -6.27 -14.10
N ALA A 110 -16.95 -6.89 -15.02
CA ALA A 110 -17.86 -7.97 -14.70
C ALA A 110 -17.13 -9.34 -14.55
N PRO A 111 -17.52 -10.19 -13.59
CA PRO A 111 -18.50 -9.95 -12.54
C PRO A 111 -17.97 -8.91 -11.52
N LYS A 112 -18.79 -7.91 -11.19
CA LYS A 112 -18.36 -6.84 -10.28
C LYS A 112 -18.09 -7.42 -8.89
N HIS A 113 -16.99 -7.00 -8.27
CA HIS A 113 -16.67 -7.32 -6.88
C HIS A 113 -17.38 -6.35 -5.92
N SER A 114 -18.70 -6.21 -6.05
CA SER A 114 -19.53 -5.36 -5.20
C SER A 114 -19.46 -5.85 -3.75
N GLY A 115 -19.02 -4.99 -2.84
CA GLY A 115 -18.81 -5.33 -1.42
C GLY A 115 -17.35 -5.47 -1.02
N ALA A 116 -16.46 -5.88 -1.95
CA ALA A 116 -15.04 -6.11 -1.66
C ALA A 116 -14.34 -4.90 -1.05
N ALA A 117 -14.69 -3.69 -1.50
CA ALA A 117 -14.10 -2.47 -0.93
C ALA A 117 -14.44 -2.31 0.56
N GLY A 118 -15.68 -2.63 0.97
CA GLY A 118 -16.09 -2.56 2.38
C GLY A 118 -15.50 -3.66 3.26
N GLU A 119 -15.04 -4.76 2.66
CA GLU A 119 -14.30 -5.81 3.38
C GLU A 119 -12.79 -5.48 3.45
N LEU A 120 -12.22 -4.94 2.38
CA LEU A 120 -10.79 -4.62 2.29
C LEU A 120 -10.39 -3.42 3.16
N ILE A 121 -11.23 -2.39 3.25
CA ILE A 121 -10.96 -1.20 4.06
C ILE A 121 -10.65 -1.57 5.53
N PRO A 122 -11.55 -2.24 6.28
CA PRO A 122 -11.27 -2.62 7.66
C PRO A 122 -10.10 -3.61 7.75
N LEU A 123 -9.96 -4.53 6.79
CA LEU A 123 -8.85 -5.50 6.77
C LEU A 123 -7.47 -4.81 6.69
N LEU A 124 -7.38 -3.71 5.95
CA LEU A 124 -6.13 -2.96 5.72
C LEU A 124 -5.89 -1.85 6.76
N LEU A 125 -6.94 -1.30 7.38
CA LEU A 125 -6.85 -0.06 8.16
C LEU A 125 -7.27 -0.18 9.63
N ASN A 126 -7.85 -1.30 10.07
CA ASN A 126 -8.17 -1.47 11.49
C ASN A 126 -6.90 -1.62 12.33
N GLU A 127 -6.75 -0.74 13.31
CA GLU A 127 -5.60 -0.72 14.23
C GLU A 127 -5.88 -1.40 15.57
N ASP A 128 -7.15 -1.73 15.87
CA ASP A 128 -7.53 -2.34 17.15
C ASP A 128 -7.07 -3.80 17.31
N GLY A 129 -6.52 -4.37 16.23
CA GLY A 129 -6.02 -5.73 16.17
C GLY A 129 -7.09 -6.78 16.41
N LYS A 130 -8.37 -6.45 16.24
CA LYS A 130 -9.49 -7.37 16.42
C LYS A 130 -9.98 -7.88 15.08
N GLY A 131 -10.15 -9.20 15.00
CA GLY A 131 -10.67 -9.85 13.80
C GLY A 131 -9.63 -9.92 12.67
N PRO A 132 -10.07 -10.26 11.46
CA PRO A 132 -9.18 -10.38 10.30
C PRO A 132 -8.43 -9.08 10.01
N ASN A 133 -7.10 -9.14 9.83
CA ASN A 133 -6.26 -7.99 9.48
C ASN A 133 -5.08 -8.37 8.58
N VAL A 134 -4.52 -7.39 7.88
CA VAL A 134 -3.26 -7.50 7.14
C VAL A 134 -2.13 -6.89 7.96
N ARG A 135 -0.98 -7.56 8.00
CA ARG A 135 0.23 -7.08 8.69
C ARG A 135 1.40 -7.04 7.74
N VAL A 136 2.28 -6.06 7.94
CA VAL A 136 3.58 -5.97 7.26
C VAL A 136 4.65 -6.32 8.29
N ILE A 137 5.62 -7.15 7.90
CA ILE A 137 6.83 -7.38 8.70
C ILE A 137 7.84 -6.33 8.31
N GLU A 138 8.39 -5.63 9.28
CA GLU A 138 9.46 -4.66 9.09
C GLU A 138 10.79 -5.28 9.54
N TYR A 139 11.78 -5.23 8.67
CA TYR A 139 13.17 -5.56 9.00
C TYR A 139 13.99 -4.28 8.97
N HIS A 140 14.48 -3.86 10.13
CA HIS A 140 15.29 -2.64 10.28
C HIS A 140 16.77 -3.01 10.27
N ILE A 141 17.54 -2.41 9.36
CA ILE A 141 19.00 -2.53 9.34
C ILE A 141 19.58 -1.54 10.35
N GLU A 142 20.33 -2.05 11.32
CA GLU A 142 20.93 -1.28 12.42
C GLU A 142 22.42 -0.98 12.24
N ASP A 143 23.07 -1.55 11.22
CA ASP A 143 24.54 -1.51 11.06
C ASP A 143 24.98 -0.48 10.00
N ASP A 144 26.15 0.12 10.22
CA ASP A 144 26.81 1.16 9.43
C ASP A 144 27.17 0.72 8.00
N SER A 145 26.90 -0.54 7.66
CA SER A 145 27.12 -1.13 6.35
C SER A 145 26.37 -0.37 5.26
N ASN A 146 27.00 -0.19 4.10
CA ASN A 146 26.35 0.43 2.95
C ASN A 146 25.05 -0.36 2.64
N PRO A 147 23.87 0.27 2.66
CA PRO A 147 22.59 -0.44 2.60
C PRO A 147 22.39 -1.32 1.35
N ILE A 148 23.15 -1.05 0.29
CA ILE A 148 23.17 -1.81 -0.96
C ILE A 148 23.88 -3.16 -0.79
N ASP A 149 24.82 -3.29 0.15
CA ASP A 149 25.66 -4.48 0.33
C ASP A 149 24.92 -5.64 1.01
N VAL A 150 23.67 -5.44 1.43
CA VAL A 150 22.81 -6.45 2.06
C VAL A 150 21.98 -7.23 1.03
N PHE A 151 22.10 -6.90 -0.26
CA PHE A 151 21.37 -7.51 -1.38
C PHE A 151 22.27 -8.07 -2.49
#